data_AF-A0A967KDQ0-F1
#
_entry.id   AF-A0A967KDQ0-F1
#
_cell.length_a   1.000
_cell.length_b   1.000
_cell.length_c   1.000
_cell.angle_alpha   90.00
_cell.angle_beta   90.00
_cell.angle_gamma   90.00
#
_symmetry.space_group_name_H-M   'P 1'
#
loop_
_entity.id
_entity.type
_entity.pdbx_description
1 polymer ?
#
loop_
_entity_poly.entity_id
_entity_poly.type
_entity_poly.pdbx_seq_one_letter_code
_entity_poly.pdbx_strand_id
1 'polypeptide(L)'
;AVLNIIGSLTMIVIQKNRDIGILLTMGFTPSDIKNIFVRQGFYIGIIGCVIGGGIGLLLSWMQQQYGLIKLSSAFIIDAYPVSISYLDVSIVLAGSLILCLLASWYPAKRAAQVDPADAIRYD
;
A
#
# COMPACT_ATOMS: atom_id res chain seq x y z
N ALA A 1 6.45 2.69 -4.49
CA ALA A 1 5.65 2.37 -3.28
C ALA A 1 5.43 0.87 -3.13
N VAL A 2 4.78 0.21 -4.11
CA VAL A 2 4.40 -1.21 -4.04
C VAL A 2 5.59 -2.16 -3.72
N LEU A 3 6.72 -2.01 -4.41
CA LEU A 3 7.92 -2.82 -4.15
C LEU A 3 8.50 -2.62 -2.75
N ASN A 4 8.38 -1.42 -2.18
CA ASN A 4 8.86 -1.12 -0.84
C ASN A 4 7.95 -1.78 0.23
N ILE A 5 6.64 -1.77 0.01
CA ILE A 5 5.66 -2.52 0.83
C ILE A 5 5.98 -4.02 0.78
N ILE A 6 6.19 -4.58 -0.41
CA ILE A 6 6.53 -6.01 -0.57
C ILE A 6 7.84 -6.33 0.15
N GLY A 7 8.90 -5.53 -0.06
CA GLY A 7 10.21 -5.72 0.55
C GLY A 7 10.16 -5.62 2.08
N SER A 8 9.48 -4.59 2.60
CA SER A 8 9.33 -4.37 4.04
C SER A 8 8.49 -5.46 4.71
N LEU A 9 7.34 -5.84 4.14
CA LEU A 9 6.52 -6.93 4.68
C LEU A 9 7.28 -8.26 4.64
N THR A 10 8.00 -8.56 3.55
CA THR A 10 8.82 -9.77 3.44
C THR A 10 9.92 -9.78 4.50
N MET A 11 10.58 -8.64 4.72
CA MET A 11 11.61 -8.50 5.75
C MET A 11 11.05 -8.69 7.16
N ILE A 12 9.87 -8.14 7.45
CA ILE A 12 9.17 -8.34 8.74
C ILE A 12 8.85 -9.82 8.95
N VAL A 13 8.37 -10.52 7.93
CA VAL A 13 8.09 -11.97 8.00
C VAL A 13 9.36 -12.75 8.34
N ILE A 14 10.47 -12.44 7.67
CA ILE A 14 11.77 -13.09 7.92
C ILE A 14 12.26 -12.81 9.35
N GLN A 15 12.14 -11.57 9.84
CA GLN A 15 12.55 -11.22 11.21
C GLN A 15 11.65 -11.83 12.30
N LYS A 16 10.35 -11.98 12.03
CA LYS A 16 9.36 -12.54 12.96
C LYS A 16 9.09 -14.04 12.76
N ASN A 17 9.94 -14.75 12.02
CA ASN A 17 9.76 -16.18 11.77
C ASN A 17 9.65 -17.02 13.06
N ARG A 18 10.42 -16.65 14.09
CA ARG A 18 10.39 -17.30 15.41
C ARG A 18 9.07 -17.07 16.15
N ASP A 19 8.55 -15.83 16.14
CA ASP A 19 7.26 -15.49 16.76
C ASP A 19 6.10 -16.22 16.06
N ILE A 20 6.18 -16.35 14.73
CA ILE A 20 5.25 -17.13 13.92
C ILE A 20 5.29 -18.61 14.34
N GLY A 21 6.48 -19.19 14.53
CA GLY A 21 6.64 -20.54 15.05
C GLY A 21 6.00 -20.73 16.44
N ILE A 22 6.16 -19.77 17.34
CA ILE A 22 5.52 -19.80 18.67
C ILE A 22 3.99 -19.78 18.55
N LEU A 23 3.43 -18.91 17.71
CA LEU A 23 1.98 -18.84 17.48
C LEU A 23 1.43 -20.16 16.91
N LEU A 24 2.15 -20.79 15.96
CA LEU A 24 1.78 -22.10 15.43
C LEU A 24 1.77 -23.17 16.54
N THR A 25 2.76 -23.16 17.45
CA THR A 25 2.78 -24.10 18.60
C THR A 25 1.68 -23.83 19.63
N MET A 26 1.16 -22.60 19.69
CA MET A 26 0.00 -22.23 20.51
C MET A 26 -1.34 -22.64 19.86
N GLY A 27 -1.32 -23.24 18.66
CA GLY A 27 -2.50 -23.74 17.97
C GLY A 27 -3.07 -22.82 16.89
N PHE A 28 -2.38 -21.72 16.54
CA PHE A 28 -2.76 -20.92 15.39
C PHE A 28 -2.52 -21.69 14.09
N THR A 29 -3.42 -21.52 13.11
CA THR A 29 -3.24 -22.11 11.79
C THR A 29 -2.49 -21.16 10.86
N PRO A 30 -1.80 -21.66 9.82
CA PRO A 30 -1.19 -20.82 8.79
C PRO A 30 -2.19 -19.87 8.10
N SER A 31 -3.47 -20.25 8.07
CA SER A 31 -4.57 -19.43 7.58
C SER A 31 -4.82 -18.19 8.43
N ASP A 32 -4.68 -18.29 9.76
CA ASP A 32 -4.83 -17.16 10.68
C ASP A 32 -3.71 -16.14 10.46
N ILE A 33 -2.48 -16.63 10.27
CA ILE A 33 -1.32 -15.79 9.97
C ILE A 33 -1.52 -15.07 8.64
N LYS A 34 -1.98 -15.78 7.60
CA LYS A 34 -2.33 -15.18 6.31
C LYS A 34 -3.33 -14.03 6.48
N ASN A 35 -4.35 -14.23 7.32
CA ASN A 35 -5.42 -13.26 7.53
C ASN A 35 -4.93 -11.98 8.24
N ILE A 36 -3.96 -12.11 9.16
CA ILE A 36 -3.30 -10.97 9.81
C ILE A 36 -2.57 -10.11 8.78
N PHE A 37 -1.78 -10.73 7.90
CA PHE A 37 -1.02 -10.00 6.88
C PHE A 37 -1.93 -9.33 5.83
N VAL A 38 -3.02 -9.99 5.42
CA VAL A 38 -4.01 -9.38 4.51
C VAL A 38 -4.67 -8.17 5.16
N ARG A 39 -5.07 -8.27 6.44
CA ARG A 39 -5.61 -7.13 7.19
C ARG A 39 -4.59 -6.00 7.32
N GLN A 40 -3.34 -6.32 7.59
CA GLN A 40 -2.27 -5.33 7.70
C GLN A 40 -2.04 -4.60 6.37
N GLY A 41 -2.01 -5.33 5.25
CA GLY A 41 -1.95 -4.74 3.91
C GLY A 41 -3.12 -3.81 3.61
N PHE A 42 -4.33 -4.20 4.01
CA PHE A 42 -5.53 -3.37 3.87
C PHE A 42 -5.45 -2.07 4.68
N TYR A 43 -5.01 -2.12 5.94
CA TYR A 43 -4.83 -0.91 6.76
C TYR A 43 -3.78 0.04 6.15
N ILE A 44 -2.65 -0.49 5.71
CA ILE A 44 -1.61 0.30 5.04
C ILE A 44 -2.15 0.93 3.75
N GLY A 45 -2.92 0.16 2.97
CA GLY A 45 -3.57 0.63 1.75
C GLY A 45 -4.54 1.78 2.00
N ILE A 46 -5.41 1.68 3.02
CA ILE A 46 -6.34 2.76 3.39
C ILE A 46 -5.58 4.01 3.82
N ILE A 47 -4.61 3.88 4.73
CA ILE A 47 -3.83 5.02 5.22
C ILE A 47 -3.11 5.71 4.06
N GLY A 48 -2.49 4.92 3.18
CA GLY A 48 -1.84 5.42 1.97
C GLY A 48 -2.81 6.13 1.01
N CYS A 49 -4.02 5.59 0.81
CA CYS A 49 -5.05 6.21 -0.03
C CYS A 49 -5.54 7.54 0.55
N VAL A 50 -5.77 7.61 1.86
CA VAL A 50 -6.22 8.84 2.54
C VAL A 50 -5.15 9.93 2.46
N ILE A 51 -3.90 9.58 2.77
CA ILE A 51 -2.78 10.53 2.73
C ILE A 51 -2.49 10.95 1.29
N GLY A 52 -2.37 9.99 0.37
CA GLY A 52 -2.07 10.26 -1.04
C GLY A 52 -3.19 11.03 -1.74
N GLY A 53 -4.45 10.67 -1.51
CA GLY A 53 -5.62 11.39 -2.00
C GLY A 53 -5.71 12.80 -1.42
N GLY A 54 -5.47 12.95 -0.12
CA GLY A 54 -5.44 14.26 0.54
C GLY A 54 -4.35 15.17 -0.02
N ILE A 55 -3.12 14.66 -0.18
CA ILE A 55 -2.01 15.40 -0.78
C ILE A 55 -2.31 15.74 -2.24
N GLY A 56 -2.86 14.80 -3.02
CA GLY A 56 -3.22 15.03 -4.41
C GLY A 56 -4.26 16.13 -4.59
N LEU A 57 -5.33 16.10 -3.78
CA LEU A 57 -6.36 17.13 -3.76
C LEU A 57 -5.81 18.49 -3.31
N LEU A 58 -4.96 18.51 -2.27
CA LEU A 58 -4.31 19.72 -1.78
C LEU A 58 -3.42 20.33 -2.87
N LEU A 59 -2.62 19.52 -3.57
CA LEU A 59 -1.80 19.96 -4.70
C LEU A 59 -2.67 20.51 -5.83
N SER A 60 -3.75 19.82 -6.20
CA SER A 60 -4.64 20.30 -7.26
C SER A 60 -5.34 21.61 -6.88
N TRP A 61 -5.74 21.77 -5.61
CA TRP A 61 -6.32 23.02 -5.11
C TRP A 61 -5.29 24.16 -5.12
N MET A 62 -4.06 23.90 -4.65
CA MET A 62 -2.98 24.88 -4.72
C MET A 62 -2.63 25.27 -6.16
N GLN A 63 -2.69 24.31 -7.10
CA GLN A 63 -2.45 24.56 -8.51
C GLN A 63 -3.54 25.48 -9.11
N GLN A 64 -4.81 25.26 -8.77
CA GLN A 64 -5.91 26.13 -9.22
C GLN A 64 -5.82 27.54 -8.62
N GLN A 65 -5.47 27.67 -7.34
CA GLN A 65 -5.41 28.95 -6.64
C GLN A 65 -4.18 29.79 -7.00
N TYR A 66 -3.02 29.16 -7.17
CA TYR A 66 -1.74 29.85 -7.37
C TYR A 66 -1.22 29.80 -8.81
N GLY A 67 -1.82 28.98 -9.69
CA GLY A 67 -1.39 28.86 -11.09
C GLY A 67 0.09 28.51 -11.22
N LEU A 68 0.59 27.58 -10.39
CA LEU A 68 2.02 27.23 -10.28
C LEU A 68 2.64 26.74 -11.61
N ILE A 69 1.82 26.22 -12.53
CA ILE A 69 2.23 25.86 -13.90
C ILE A 69 1.49 26.80 -14.87
N LYS A 70 2.11 27.94 -15.19
CA LYS A 70 1.65 28.85 -16.24
C LYS A 70 2.13 28.32 -17.59
N LEU A 71 1.22 28.13 -18.54
CA LEU A 71 1.62 28.01 -19.95
C LEU A 71 2.07 29.39 -20.43
N SER A 72 3.28 29.45 -21.00
CA SER A 72 3.85 30.67 -21.55
C SER A 72 2.89 31.39 -22.51
N SER A 73 2.65 32.68 -22.24
CA SER A 73 2.42 33.87 -23.10
C SER A 73 1.68 33.80 -24.46
N ALA A 74 1.27 32.65 -24.99
CA ALA A 74 0.70 32.53 -26.34
C ALA A 74 -0.71 31.90 -26.39
N PHE A 75 -1.30 31.57 -25.23
CA PHE A 75 -2.66 31.04 -25.14
C PHE A 75 -3.55 32.00 -24.33
N ILE A 76 -4.76 32.25 -24.82
CA ILE A 76 -5.82 33.10 -24.22
C ILE A 76 -6.39 32.48 -22.92
N ILE A 77 -5.72 31.47 -22.35
CA ILE A 77 -6.17 30.69 -21.19
C ILE A 77 -5.05 30.74 -20.14
N ASP A 78 -5.24 31.56 -19.10
CA ASP A 78 -4.25 31.90 -18.07
C ASP A 78 -3.86 30.75 -17.11
N ALA A 79 -4.48 29.58 -17.21
CA ALA A 79 -4.15 28.42 -16.39
C ALA A 79 -4.47 27.10 -17.12
N TYR A 80 -3.64 26.06 -16.93
CA TYR A 80 -3.98 24.72 -17.40
C TYR A 80 -5.30 24.30 -16.72
N PRO A 81 -6.39 24.05 -17.46
CA PRO A 81 -7.67 23.71 -16.84
C PRO A 81 -7.53 22.31 -16.22
N VAL A 82 -7.11 22.27 -14.95
CA VAL A 82 -7.14 21.07 -14.13
C VAL A 82 -8.60 20.82 -13.78
N SER A 83 -9.33 20.24 -14.72
CA SER A 83 -10.64 19.67 -14.47
C SER A 83 -10.43 18.42 -13.63
N ILE A 84 -10.47 18.57 -12.32
CA ILE A 84 -10.48 17.45 -11.38
C ILE A 84 -11.77 16.67 -11.64
N SER A 85 -11.68 15.62 -12.44
CA SER A 85 -12.79 14.70 -12.61
C SER A 85 -12.83 13.77 -11.40
N TYR A 86 -13.94 13.78 -10.67
CA TYR A 86 -14.17 12.84 -9.57
C TYR A 86 -13.99 11.38 -10.01
N LEU A 87 -14.25 11.08 -11.29
CA LEU A 87 -13.98 9.77 -11.89
C LEU A 87 -12.50 9.41 -11.87
N ASP A 88 -11.61 10.30 -12.31
CA ASP A 88 -10.16 10.02 -12.32
C ASP A 88 -9.62 9.80 -10.92
N VAL A 89 -10.05 10.64 -9.96
CA VAL A 89 -9.67 10.48 -8.54
C VAL A 89 -10.15 9.13 -8.01
N SER A 90 -11.39 8.75 -8.29
CA SER A 90 -11.95 7.48 -7.84
C SER A 90 -11.26 6.26 -8.48
N ILE A 91 -10.90 6.33 -9.76
CA ILE A 91 -10.18 5.27 -10.48
C ILE A 91 -8.77 5.10 -9.93
N VAL A 92 -8.05 6.21 -9.69
CA VAL A 92 -6.70 6.18 -9.13
C VAL A 92 -6.71 5.63 -7.70
N LEU A 93 -7.66 6.07 -6.86
CA LEU A 93 -7.81 5.56 -5.50
C LEU A 93 -8.13 4.06 -5.51
N ALA A 94 -9.15 3.63 -6.27
CA ALA A 94 -9.52 2.23 -6.39
C ALA A 94 -8.38 1.37 -6.94
N GLY A 95 -7.70 1.83 -7.99
CA GLY A 95 -6.55 1.16 -8.58
C GLY A 95 -5.40 1.02 -7.58
N SER A 96 -5.10 2.07 -6.82
CA SER A 96 -4.05 2.03 -5.80
C SER A 96 -4.39 1.05 -4.66
N LEU A 97 -5.65 1.00 -4.23
CA LEU A 97 -6.12 0.09 -3.19
C LEU A 97 -6.01 -1.37 -3.66
N ILE A 98 -6.43 -1.65 -4.90
CA ILE A 98 -6.32 -2.98 -5.52
C ILE A 98 -4.85 -3.39 -5.64
N LEU A 99 -3.97 -2.50 -6.11
CA LEU A 99 -2.54 -2.78 -6.20
C LEU A 99 -1.92 -3.05 -4.83
N CYS A 100 -2.34 -2.31 -3.79
CA CYS A 100 -1.86 -2.53 -2.42
C CYS A 100 -2.31 -3.89 -1.87
N LEU A 101 -3.58 -4.27 -2.12
CA LEU A 101 -4.11 -5.58 -1.78
C LEU A 101 -3.34 -6.71 -2.48
N LEU A 102 -3.14 -6.61 -3.80
CA LEU A 102 -2.39 -7.59 -4.58
C LEU A 102 -0.93 -7.72 -4.08
N ALA A 103 -0.30 -6.59 -3.75
CA ALA A 103 1.06 -6.57 -3.24
C ALA A 103 1.18 -7.16 -1.84
N SER A 104 0.17 -6.99 -0.98
CA SER A 104 0.12 -7.62 0.35
C SER A 104 -0.15 -9.12 0.28
N TRP A 105 -0.70 -9.61 -0.84
CA TRP A 105 -1.04 -11.02 -0.99
C TRP A 105 0.20 -11.91 -1.13
N TYR A 106 1.26 -11.40 -1.77
CA TYR A 106 2.54 -12.09 -1.92
C TYR A 106 3.23 -12.41 -0.57
N PRO A 107 3.47 -11.44 0.35
CA PRO A 107 4.01 -11.71 1.66
C PRO A 107 3.04 -12.52 2.54
N ALA A 108 1.72 -12.34 2.40
CA ALA A 108 0.75 -13.18 3.12
C ALA A 108 0.86 -14.66 2.73
N LYS A 109 1.04 -14.96 1.44
CA LYS A 109 1.29 -16.33 0.96
C LYS A 109 2.64 -16.86 1.47
N ARG A 110 3.69 -16.03 1.47
CA ARG A 110 5.00 -16.38 2.03
C ARG A 110 4.97 -16.67 3.52
N ALA A 111 4.26 -15.85 4.30
CA ALA A 111 4.10 -16.05 5.75
C ALA A 111 3.34 -17.34 6.09
N ALA A 112 2.38 -17.74 5.26
CA ALA A 112 1.65 -18.98 5.42
C ALA A 112 2.44 -20.24 5.00
N GLN A 113 3.55 -20.06 4.28
CA GLN A 113 4.46 -21.14 3.87
C GLN A 113 5.68 -21.27 4.78
N VAL A 114 5.72 -20.50 5.88
CA VAL A 114 6.74 -20.67 6.91
C VAL A 114 6.50 -22.01 7.60
N ASP A 115 7.39 -22.96 7.35
CA ASP A 115 7.36 -24.26 8.00
C ASP A 115 7.97 -24.14 9.41
N PRO A 116 7.24 -24.49 10.48
CA PRO A 116 7.73 -24.42 11.85
C PRO A 116 9.00 -25.26 12.08
N ALA A 117 9.28 -26.27 11.24
CA ALA A 117 10.50 -27.07 11.32
C ALA A 117 11.77 -26.29 10.95
N ASP A 118 11.69 -25.28 10.06
CA ASP A 118 12.83 -24.41 9.71
C ASP A 118 13.07 -23.29 10.74
N ALA A 119 12.03 -22.92 11.52
CA ALA A 119 12.14 -21.90 12.56
C ALA A 119 12.99 -22.34 13.77
N ILE A 120 13.17 -23.65 13.96
CA ILE A 120 13.98 -24.24 15.05
C ILE A 120 15.40 -24.60 14.56
N ARG A 121 15.62 -24.69 13.24
CA ARG A 121 16.88 -25.17 12.64
C ARG A 121 17.85 -24.05 12.26
N TYR A 122 17.53 -22.80 12.58
CA TYR A 122 18.36 -21.62 12.31
C TYR A 122 19.20 -21.18 13.53
N ASP A 123 19.57 -22.12 14.41
CA ASP A 123 20.70 -22.00 15.33
C ASP A 123 22.02 -22.45 14.65
#